data_AF-A0A913ZIL0-F1
#
_entry.id   AF-A0A913ZIL0-F1
#
_cell.length_a   1.000
_cell.length_b   1.000
_cell.length_c   1.000
_cell.angle_alpha   90.00
_cell.angle_beta   90.00
_cell.angle_gamma   90.00
#
_symmetry.space_group_name_H-M   'P 1'
#
loop_
_entity.id
_entity.type
_entity.pdbx_description
1 polymer ?
#
loop_
_entity_poly.entity_id
_entity_poly.type
_entity_poly.pdbx_seq_one_letter_code
_entity_poly.pdbx_strand_id
1 'polypeptide(L)'
;METPANDFYLFFRSGNHHEMHTNLVKLSRHSGLDKQDLALLVLLLTQYMVDTQTRRQVLGDTECRGALQTILDTVQQNETARNSRPTQSDVDEIMNLLTASPAICDVYNR
;
A
#
# COMPACT_ATOMS: atom_id res chain seq x y z
N MET A 1 -2.16 -15.87 15.37
CA MET A 1 -2.75 -15.29 14.16
C MET A 1 -2.25 -13.86 14.10
N GLU A 2 -1.36 -13.53 13.17
CA GLU A 2 -1.06 -12.13 12.86
C GLU A 2 -2.32 -11.55 12.18
N THR A 3 -2.79 -10.41 12.68
CA THR A 3 -3.98 -9.75 12.14
C THR A 3 -3.53 -8.63 11.21
N PRO A 4 -4.32 -8.27 10.18
CA PRO A 4 -4.03 -7.12 9.33
C PRO A 4 -3.76 -5.84 10.15
N ALA A 5 -4.47 -5.68 11.27
CA ALA A 5 -4.31 -4.55 12.19
C ALA A 5 -2.89 -4.40 12.75
N ASN A 6 -2.19 -5.51 13.04
CA ASN A 6 -0.80 -5.45 13.50
C ASN A 6 0.13 -4.96 12.39
N ASP A 7 -0.08 -5.40 11.16
CA ASP A 7 0.76 -5.01 10.04
C ASP A 7 0.51 -3.57 9.61
N PHE A 8 -0.74 -3.09 9.71
CA PHE A 8 -1.07 -1.67 9.61
C PHE A 8 -0.36 -0.85 10.68
N TYR A 9 -0.37 -1.30 11.94
CA TYR A 9 0.34 -0.63 13.02
C TYR A 9 1.84 -0.56 12.76
N LEU A 10 2.46 -1.66 12.33
CA LEU A 10 3.89 -1.70 12.00
C LEU A 10 4.21 -0.81 10.79
N PHE A 11 3.37 -0.81 9.75
CA PHE A 11 3.52 0.08 8.61
C PHE A 11 3.46 1.55 9.05
N PHE A 12 2.46 1.93 9.86
CA PHE A 12 2.32 3.27 10.41
C PHE A 12 3.51 3.70 11.29
N ARG A 13 4.05 2.78 12.09
CA ARG A 13 5.18 3.03 13.01
C ARG A 13 6.55 2.89 12.36
N SER A 14 6.61 2.54 11.08
CA SER A 14 7.88 2.36 10.37
C SER A 14 8.69 3.66 10.41
N GLY A 15 9.94 3.57 10.86
CA GLY A 15 10.82 4.72 11.05
C GLY A 15 11.62 5.08 9.79
N ASN A 16 11.59 4.24 8.75
CA ASN A 16 12.31 4.43 7.50
C ASN A 16 11.63 3.71 6.33
N HIS A 17 12.06 4.00 5.10
CA HIS A 17 11.47 3.43 3.88
C HIS A 17 11.64 1.91 3.77
N HIS A 18 12.70 1.32 4.36
CA HIS A 18 12.93 -0.12 4.32
C HIS A 18 11.90 -0.87 5.18
N GLU A 19 11.65 -0.39 6.40
CA GLU A 19 10.59 -0.92 7.26
C GLU A 19 9.22 -0.76 6.62
N MET A 20 8.94 0.41 6.02
CA MET A 20 7.68 0.65 5.30
C MET A 20 7.51 -0.34 4.15
N HIS A 21 8.56 -0.56 3.36
CA HIS A 21 8.57 -1.54 2.28
C HIS A 21 8.24 -2.94 2.80
N THR A 22 9.00 -3.44 3.78
CA THR A 22 8.78 -4.76 4.37
C THR A 22 7.36 -4.91 4.91
N ASN A 23 6.86 -3.91 5.63
CA ASN A 23 5.54 -3.97 6.24
C ASN A 23 4.42 -3.89 5.19
N LEU A 24 4.59 -3.11 4.12
CA LEU A 24 3.62 -3.06 3.01
C LEU A 24 3.54 -4.40 2.27
N VAL A 25 4.68 -5.01 1.98
CA VAL A 25 4.76 -6.34 1.34
C VAL A 25 4.16 -7.43 2.24
N LYS A 26 4.32 -7.33 3.56
CA LYS A 26 3.61 -8.21 4.49
C LYS A 26 2.11 -7.99 4.45
N LEU A 27 1.68 -6.72 4.44
CA LEU A 27 0.29 -6.33 4.39
C LEU A 27 -0.43 -6.92 3.17
N SER A 28 0.22 -6.94 2.01
CA SER A 28 -0.34 -7.51 0.78
C SER A 28 -0.54 -9.02 0.79
N ARG A 29 -0.05 -9.73 1.81
CA ARG A 29 -0.24 -11.18 1.97
C ARG A 29 -1.50 -11.52 2.76
N HIS A 30 -2.18 -10.53 3.35
CA HIS A 30 -3.44 -10.75 4.04
C HIS A 30 -4.56 -10.95 3.02
N SER A 31 -5.12 -12.16 2.98
CA SER A 31 -6.27 -12.48 2.13
C SER A 31 -7.59 -11.91 2.65
N GLY A 32 -7.63 -11.45 3.91
CA GLY A 32 -8.85 -10.96 4.57
C GLY A 32 -9.13 -9.46 4.41
N LEU A 33 -8.33 -8.74 3.63
CA LEU A 33 -8.43 -7.28 3.51
C LEU A 33 -9.78 -6.84 2.94
N ASP A 34 -10.33 -5.75 3.47
CA ASP A 34 -11.59 -5.17 3.04
C ASP A 34 -11.48 -3.69 2.64
N LYS A 35 -12.61 -3.08 2.27
CA LYS A 35 -12.65 -1.68 1.87
C LYS A 35 -12.25 -0.71 2.98
N GLN A 36 -12.40 -1.06 4.26
CA GLN A 36 -11.96 -0.22 5.37
C GLN A 36 -10.44 -0.28 5.53
N ASP A 37 -9.85 -1.46 5.34
CA ASP A 37 -8.40 -1.63 5.27
C ASP A 37 -7.79 -0.81 4.12
N LEU A 38 -8.43 -0.83 2.95
CA LEU A 38 -8.01 -0.02 1.80
C LEU A 38 -8.07 1.49 2.11
N ALA A 39 -9.18 1.95 2.70
CA ALA A 39 -9.34 3.35 3.09
C ALA A 39 -8.26 3.77 4.11
N LEU A 40 -7.96 2.91 5.09
CA LEU A 40 -6.88 3.16 6.05
C LEU A 40 -5.51 3.25 5.36
N LEU A 41 -5.22 2.32 4.44
CA LEU A 41 -3.97 2.35 3.68
C LEU A 41 -3.82 3.65 2.88
N VAL A 42 -4.89 4.07 2.21
CA VAL A 42 -4.92 5.34 1.46
C VAL A 42 -4.60 6.52 2.38
N LEU A 43 -5.24 6.60 3.56
CA LEU A 43 -4.95 7.66 4.54
C LEU A 43 -3.47 7.65 4.97
N LEU A 44 -2.90 6.48 5.23
CA LEU A 44 -1.50 6.36 5.62
C LEU A 44 -0.55 6.83 4.52
N LEU A 45 -0.79 6.43 3.27
CA LEU A 45 0.06 6.78 2.12
C LEU A 45 -0.05 8.25 1.71
N THR A 46 -1.24 8.84 1.82
CA THR A 46 -1.51 10.19 1.31
C THR A 46 -1.34 11.27 2.37
N GLN A 47 -1.78 11.02 3.60
CA GLN A 47 -1.81 12.02 4.67
C GLN A 47 -0.65 11.85 5.66
N TYR A 48 -0.30 10.61 6.01
CA TYR A 48 0.70 10.38 7.04
C TYR A 48 2.14 10.32 6.50
N MET A 49 2.34 9.83 5.27
CA MET A 49 3.62 9.93 4.58
C MET A 49 3.85 11.35 4.05
N VAL A 50 4.04 12.30 4.97
CA VAL A 50 4.26 13.73 4.68
C VAL A 50 5.61 13.95 3.98
N ASP A 51 6.61 13.12 4.28
CA ASP A 51 7.89 13.17 3.59
C ASP A 51 7.77 12.62 2.16
N THR A 52 7.79 13.54 1.21
CA THR A 52 7.72 13.26 -0.23
C THR A 52 8.92 12.42 -0.70
N GLN A 53 10.08 12.50 -0.04
CA GLN A 53 11.23 11.66 -0.39
C GLN A 53 11.00 10.20 0.02
N THR A 54 10.66 9.93 1.28
CA THR A 54 10.33 8.57 1.75
C THR A 54 9.19 7.97 0.93
N ARG A 55 8.15 8.75 0.62
CA ARG A 55 7.04 8.28 -0.22
C ARG A 55 7.49 7.89 -1.62
N ARG A 56 8.35 8.68 -2.27
CA ARG A 56 8.93 8.30 -3.57
C ARG A 56 9.82 7.06 -3.47
N GLN A 57 10.55 6.89 -2.37
CA GLN A 57 11.37 5.71 -2.13
C GLN A 57 10.53 4.44 -2.04
N VAL A 58 9.48 4.46 -1.22
CA VAL A 58 8.58 3.31 -1.07
C VAL A 58 7.80 3.06 -2.36
N LEU A 59 7.19 4.09 -2.96
CA LEU A 59 6.33 3.93 -4.14
C LEU A 59 7.10 3.81 -5.47
N GLY A 60 8.40 4.15 -5.48
CA GLY A 60 9.28 3.94 -6.63
C GLY A 60 9.80 2.51 -6.72
N ASP A 61 9.73 1.76 -5.61
CA ASP A 61 10.08 0.35 -5.56
C ASP A 61 9.03 -0.52 -6.27
N THR A 62 9.49 -1.46 -7.10
CA THR A 62 8.61 -2.30 -7.92
C THR A 62 7.84 -3.32 -7.07
N GLU A 63 8.45 -3.86 -6.02
CA GLU A 63 7.82 -4.81 -5.10
C GLU A 63 6.72 -4.13 -4.30
N CYS A 64 6.96 -2.91 -3.78
CA CYS A 64 5.92 -2.10 -3.14
C CYS A 64 4.73 -1.81 -4.06
N ARG A 65 4.98 -1.47 -5.32
CA ARG A 65 3.90 -1.23 -6.30
C ARG A 65 3.11 -2.51 -6.56
N GLY A 66 3.79 -3.65 -6.69
CA GLY A 66 3.15 -4.97 -6.79
C GLY A 66 2.31 -5.32 -5.56
N ALA A 67 2.80 -4.98 -4.37
CA ALA A 67 2.07 -5.15 -3.11
C ALA A 67 0.79 -4.31 -3.07
N LEU A 68 0.84 -3.04 -3.48
CA LEU A 68 -0.34 -2.16 -3.58
C LEU A 68 -1.38 -2.70 -4.58
N GLN A 69 -0.94 -3.16 -5.75
CA GLN A 69 -1.84 -3.78 -6.73
C GLN A 69 -2.48 -5.05 -6.15
N THR A 70 -1.70 -5.90 -5.48
CA THR A 70 -2.21 -7.12 -4.85
C THR A 70 -3.25 -6.82 -3.77
N ILE A 71 -3.03 -5.78 -2.95
CA ILE A 71 -3.99 -5.32 -1.95
C ILE A 71 -5.27 -4.87 -2.63
N LEU A 72 -5.17 -4.05 -3.67
CA LEU A 72 -6.32 -3.55 -4.41
C LEU A 72 -7.14 -4.70 -5.02
N ASP A 73 -6.48 -5.65 -5.67
CA ASP A 73 -7.13 -6.82 -6.27
C ASP A 73 -7.81 -7.69 -5.21
N THR A 74 -7.13 -7.93 -4.07
CA THR A 74 -7.67 -8.71 -2.94
C THR A 74 -8.93 -8.04 -2.38
N VAL A 75 -8.89 -6.73 -2.15
CA VAL A 75 -10.03 -5.98 -1.63
C VAL A 75 -11.18 -6.00 -2.65
N GLN A 76 -10.93 -5.82 -3.94
CA GLN A 76 -11.96 -5.91 -4.98
C GLN A 76 -12.64 -7.29 -5.01
N GLN A 77 -11.86 -8.37 -4.91
CA GLN A 77 -12.37 -9.75 -4.87
C GLN A 77 -13.23 -9.98 -3.62
N ASN A 78 -12.74 -9.58 -2.45
CA ASN A 78 -13.44 -9.75 -1.18
C ASN A 78 -14.74 -8.93 -1.09
N GLU A 79 -14.73 -7.69 -1.58
CA GLU A 79 -15.95 -6.89 -1.66
C GLU A 79 -16.95 -7.50 -2.66
N THR A 80 -16.50 -7.96 -3.83
CA THR A 80 -17.37 -8.61 -4.81
C THR A 80 -18.02 -9.88 -4.24
N ALA A 81 -17.26 -10.71 -3.52
CA ALA A 81 -17.78 -11.89 -2.82
C ALA A 81 -18.84 -11.54 -1.75
N ARG A 82 -18.78 -10.32 -1.19
CA ARG A 82 -19.77 -9.76 -0.26
C ARG A 82 -20.91 -8.99 -0.95
N ASN A 83 -21.04 -9.04 -2.27
CA ASN A 83 -21.98 -8.23 -3.07
C ASN A 83 -21.84 -6.72 -2.80
N SER A 84 -20.60 -6.31 -2.58
CA SER A 84 -20.17 -4.97 -2.18
C SER A 84 -19.11 -4.49 -3.17
N ARG A 85 -18.64 -3.24 -3.00
CA ARG A 85 -17.52 -2.68 -3.76
C ARG A 85 -16.63 -1.83 -2.86
N PRO A 86 -15.32 -1.71 -3.16
CA PRO A 86 -14.48 -0.71 -2.53
C PRO A 86 -14.97 0.70 -2.89
N THR A 87 -14.61 1.70 -2.08
CA THR A 87 -14.91 3.09 -2.41
C THR A 87 -14.12 3.48 -3.65
N GLN A 88 -14.78 4.07 -4.66
CA GLN A 88 -14.11 4.43 -5.91
C GLN A 88 -12.95 5.42 -5.69
N SER A 89 -13.12 6.38 -4.76
CA SER A 89 -12.07 7.33 -4.41
C SER A 89 -10.79 6.66 -3.89
N ASP A 90 -10.94 5.60 -3.10
CA ASP A 90 -9.80 4.88 -2.51
C ASP A 90 -9.07 4.07 -3.59
N VAL A 91 -9.84 3.47 -4.51
CA VAL A 91 -9.29 2.78 -5.69
C VAL A 91 -8.51 3.75 -6.57
N ASP A 92 -9.12 4.89 -6.90
CA ASP A 92 -8.51 5.90 -7.77
C ASP A 92 -7.22 6.45 -7.15
N GLU A 93 -7.18 6.64 -5.84
CA GLU A 93 -5.99 7.12 -5.13
C GLU A 93 -4.84 6.11 -5.20
N ILE A 94 -5.09 4.82 -4.97
CA ILE A 94 -4.05 3.79 -5.15
C ILE A 94 -3.57 3.76 -6.60
N MET A 95 -4.47 3.82 -7.59
CA MET A 95 -4.09 3.83 -8.99
C MET A 95 -3.28 5.08 -9.38
N ASN A 96 -3.60 6.24 -8.81
CA ASN A 96 -2.83 7.46 -8.97
C ASN A 96 -1.43 7.31 -8.36
N LEU A 97 -1.30 6.75 -7.15
CA LEU A 97 -0.01 6.49 -6.52
C LEU A 97 0.86 5.51 -7.35
N LEU A 98 0.23 4.50 -7.95
CA LEU A 98 0.89 3.53 -8.82
C LEU A 98 1.37 4.13 -10.15
N THR A 99 0.74 5.19 -10.66
CA THR A 99 1.05 5.79 -11.96
C THR A 99 1.90 7.06 -11.86
N ALA A 100 1.75 7.83 -10.79
CA ALA A 100 2.38 9.15 -10.62
C ALA A 100 3.81 9.09 -10.05
N SER A 101 4.22 7.98 -9.41
CA SER A 101 5.57 7.88 -8.85
C SER A 101 6.56 7.47 -9.95
N PRO A 102 7.51 8.33 -10.35
CA PRO A 102 8.56 7.92 -11.28
C PRO A 102 9.38 6.81 -10.62
N ALA A 103 9.65 5.73 -11.37
CA ALA A 103 10.58 4.70 -10.93
C ALA A 103 11.88 5.38 -10.51
N ILE A 104 12.37 5.09 -9.30
CA ILE A 104 13.71 5.53 -8.93
C ILE A 104 14.65 4.74 -9.83
N CYS A 105 15.35 5.41 -10.73
CA CYS A 105 16.42 4.76 -11.47
C CYS A 105 17.38 4.17 -10.43
N ASP A 106 17.67 2.87 -10.53
CA ASP A 106 18.76 2.22 -9.80
C ASP A 106 20.08 2.92 -10.16
N VAL A 107 20.45 3.97 -9.42
CA VAL A 107 21.77 4.61 -9.56
C VAL A 107 22.83 3.90 -8.71
N TYR A 108 22.61 2.63 -8.35
CA TYR A 108 23.59 1.76 -7.70
C TYR A 108 24.11 0.63 -8.61
N ASN A 109 24.35 0.95 -9.88
CA ASN A 109 25.27 0.19 -10.74
C ASN A 109 26.48 1.06 -11.11
N ARG A 110 27.31 1.41 -10.12
CA ARG A 110 28.74 1.77 -10.29
C ARG A 110 29.55 1.32 -9.09
#